data_AF-A0AA38IBA5-F1
#
_entry.id   AF-A0AA38IBA5-F1
#
_cell.length_a   1.000
_cell.length_b   1.000
_cell.length_c   1.000
_cell.angle_alpha   90.00
_cell.angle_beta   90.00
_cell.angle_gamma   90.00
#
_symmetry.space_group_name_H-M   'P 1'
#
loop_
_entity.id
_entity.type
_entity.pdbx_description
1 polymer ?
#
loop_
_entity_poly.entity_id
_entity_poly.type
_entity_poly.pdbx_seq_one_letter_code
_entity_poly.pdbx_strand_id
1 'polypeptide(L)'
;MVTENEKRWKINHPNVPKRSAHIDNINKLDAGHFGLHYRQADNLDPALRVLMETVTESIMDAGVNPLKLKSSKTGVFIGFSYSDVENITFAETTESQKFVVTG
;
A
#
# COMPACT_ATOMS: atom_id res chain seq x y z
N MET A 1 13.92 9.98 1.11
CA MET A 1 15.21 10.44 1.69
C MET A 1 15.77 9.29 2.53
N VAL A 2 17.06 8.94 2.40
CA VAL A 2 17.68 7.85 3.19
C VAL A 2 18.12 8.41 4.54
N THR A 3 17.57 7.86 5.63
CA THR A 3 17.71 8.41 6.98
C THR A 3 18.08 7.33 8.00
N GLU A 4 18.71 7.74 9.10
CA GLU A 4 18.91 6.92 10.29
C GLU A 4 17.78 7.24 11.27
N ASN A 5 16.61 6.62 11.10
CA ASN A 5 15.49 6.80 12.01
C ASN A 5 14.83 5.47 12.37
N GLU A 6 14.15 5.46 13.51
CA GLU A 6 13.51 4.26 14.05
C GLU A 6 12.04 4.15 13.61
N LYS A 7 11.67 4.72 12.44
CA LYS A 7 10.28 4.75 11.97
C LYS A 7 9.68 3.35 11.74
N ARG A 8 10.52 2.35 11.47
CA ARG A 8 10.10 0.98 11.17
C ARG A 8 10.57 -0.03 12.22
N TRP A 9 11.81 0.07 12.67
CA TRP A 9 12.37 -0.79 13.71
C TRP A 9 13.44 -0.04 14.51
N LYS A 10 13.75 -0.53 15.70
CA LYS A 10 14.87 -0.01 16.52
C LYS A 10 16.20 -0.37 15.88
N ILE A 11 17.16 0.55 15.88
CA ILE A 11 18.47 0.32 15.28
C ILE A 11 19.40 -0.36 16.30
N ASN A 12 19.15 -1.64 16.60
CA ASN A 12 19.89 -2.40 17.61
C ASN A 12 20.55 -3.67 17.08
N HIS A 13 20.32 -4.05 15.81
CA HIS A 13 20.87 -5.27 15.24
C HIS A 13 22.25 -5.01 14.59
N PRO A 14 23.30 -5.76 14.96
CA PRO A 14 24.68 -5.49 14.49
C PRO A 14 24.86 -5.67 12.98
N ASN A 15 24.04 -6.53 12.35
CA ASN A 15 24.15 -6.84 10.92
C ASN A 15 23.14 -6.09 10.03
N VAL A 16 22.33 -5.18 10.58
CA VAL A 16 21.37 -4.38 9.78
C VAL A 16 21.96 -2.99 9.56
N PRO A 17 22.04 -2.49 8.31
CA PRO A 17 22.46 -1.12 8.04
C PRO A 17 21.59 -0.11 8.79
N LYS A 18 22.21 0.91 9.40
CA LYS A 18 21.50 1.96 10.15
C LYS A 18 20.66 2.88 9.26
N ARG A 19 20.98 2.92 7.97
CA ARG A 19 20.38 3.82 6.98
C ARG A 19 19.44 3.06 6.07
N SER A 20 18.19 3.51 6.04
CA SER A 20 17.15 3.01 5.14
C SER A 20 16.27 4.16 4.64
N ALA A 21 15.61 3.94 3.52
CA ALA A 21 14.60 4.87 3.00
C ALA A 21 13.23 4.46 3.52
N HIS A 22 12.45 5.44 3.98
CA HIS A 22 11.09 5.24 4.44
C HIS A 22 10.15 6.19 3.71
N ILE A 23 8.97 5.68 3.37
CA ILE A 23 7.84 6.47 2.89
C ILE A 23 7.09 7.00 4.10
N ASP A 24 6.67 8.26 4.04
CA ASP A 24 5.86 8.89 5.07
C ASP A 24 4.38 8.60 4.88
N ASN A 25 3.60 8.67 5.96
CA ASN A 25 2.14 8.59 5.90
C ASN A 25 1.57 7.30 5.26
N ILE A 26 2.29 6.18 5.32
CA ILE A 26 1.87 4.88 4.75
C ILE A 26 0.51 4.36 5.29
N ASN A 27 0.01 4.92 6.39
CA ASN A 27 -1.27 4.54 6.99
C ASN A 27 -2.46 5.32 6.42
N LYS A 28 -2.24 6.26 5.49
CA LYS A 28 -3.30 7.09 4.92
C LYS A 28 -3.90 6.46 3.67
N LEU A 29 -5.20 6.68 3.50
CA LEU A 29 -5.96 6.41 2.28
C LEU A 29 -7.24 7.27 2.31
N ASP A 30 -7.58 7.94 1.21
CA ASP A 30 -8.93 8.48 1.02
C ASP A 30 -9.95 7.37 0.71
N ALA A 31 -10.41 6.69 1.76
CA ALA A 31 -11.37 5.57 1.63
C ALA A 31 -12.68 5.99 0.95
N GLY A 32 -13.11 7.25 1.14
CA GLY A 32 -14.34 7.78 0.55
C GLY A 32 -14.24 7.90 -0.97
N HIS A 33 -13.10 8.38 -1.47
CA HIS A 33 -12.83 8.45 -2.90
C HIS A 33 -12.94 7.08 -3.59
N PHE A 34 -12.44 6.02 -2.95
CA PHE A 34 -12.46 4.66 -3.49
C PHE A 34 -13.72 3.85 -3.15
N GLY A 35 -14.67 4.43 -2.41
CA GLY A 35 -15.89 3.74 -2.00
C GLY A 35 -15.66 2.58 -1.02
N LEU A 36 -14.55 2.62 -0.26
CA LEU A 36 -14.20 1.60 0.71
C LEU A 36 -14.79 1.93 2.08
N HIS A 37 -15.24 0.91 2.80
CA HIS A 37 -15.59 1.08 4.21
C HIS A 37 -14.32 1.31 5.04
N TYR A 38 -14.36 2.17 6.06
CA TYR A 38 -13.18 2.53 6.87
C TYR A 38 -12.41 1.30 7.39
N ARG A 39 -13.13 0.29 7.91
CA ARG A 39 -12.52 -0.96 8.39
C ARG A 39 -11.85 -1.78 7.29
N GLN A 40 -12.33 -1.69 6.05
CA GLN A 40 -11.69 -2.37 4.93
C GLN A 40 -10.41 -1.63 4.55
N ALA A 41 -10.49 -0.30 4.43
CA ALA A 41 -9.34 0.55 4.16
C ALA A 41 -8.22 0.35 5.18
N ASP A 42 -8.55 0.25 6.47
CA ASP A 42 -7.58 0.04 7.55
C ASP A 42 -6.93 -1.36 7.57
N ASN A 43 -7.52 -2.33 6.88
CA ASN A 43 -6.96 -3.68 6.74
C ASN A 43 -6.19 -3.88 5.42
N LEU A 44 -6.21 -2.93 4.49
CA LEU A 44 -5.46 -3.05 3.24
C LEU A 44 -3.95 -2.97 3.48
N ASP A 45 -3.16 -3.70 2.70
CA ASP A 45 -1.71 -3.53 2.69
C ASP A 45 -1.35 -2.05 2.42
N PRO A 46 -0.50 -1.39 3.24
CA PRO A 46 -0.04 -0.03 3.01
C PRO A 46 0.53 0.21 1.60
N ALA A 47 1.20 -0.78 1.00
CA ALA A 47 1.72 -0.67 -0.36
C ALA A 47 0.58 -0.56 -1.39
N LEU A 48 -0.52 -1.28 -1.19
CA LEU A 48 -1.70 -1.20 -2.03
C LEU A 48 -2.42 0.15 -1.86
N ARG A 49 -2.52 0.70 -0.63
CA ARG A 49 -3.13 2.02 -0.39
C ARG A 49 -2.39 3.11 -1.15
N VAL A 50 -1.07 3.15 -1.02
CA VAL A 50 -0.21 4.12 -1.72
C VAL A 50 -0.34 3.94 -3.25
N LEU A 51 -0.38 2.70 -3.73
CA LEU A 51 -0.57 2.41 -5.15
C LEU A 51 -1.89 2.97 -5.69
N MET A 52 -3.00 2.79 -4.97
CA MET A 52 -4.32 3.26 -5.39
C MET A 52 -4.36 4.78 -5.58
N GLU A 53 -3.82 5.53 -4.62
CA GLU A 53 -3.73 7.00 -4.71
C GLU A 53 -2.79 7.41 -5.85
N THR A 54 -1.58 6.84 -5.89
CA THR A 54 -0.55 7.21 -6.88
C THR A 54 -1.02 6.95 -8.31
N VAL A 55 -1.72 5.84 -8.58
CA VAL A 55 -2.26 5.55 -9.92
C VAL A 55 -3.31 6.60 -10.32
N THR A 56 -4.19 6.97 -9.40
CA THR A 56 -5.25 7.96 -9.66
C THR A 56 -4.63 9.33 -9.91
N GLU A 57 -3.67 9.74 -9.08
CA GLU A 57 -2.89 10.96 -9.26
C GLU A 57 -2.17 10.98 -10.60
N SER A 58 -1.53 9.87 -11.00
CA SER A 58 -0.79 9.77 -12.27
C SER A 58 -1.71 9.93 -13.49
N ILE A 59 -2.93 9.38 -13.43
CA ILE A 59 -3.92 9.53 -14.50
C ILE A 59 -4.37 10.99 -14.60
N MET A 60 -4.62 11.64 -13.45
CA MET A 60 -5.02 13.05 -13.40
C MET A 60 -3.89 13.99 -13.84
N ASP A 61 -2.65 13.70 -13.46
CA ASP A 61 -1.44 14.43 -13.86
C ASP A 61 -1.25 14.41 -15.39
N ALA A 62 -1.57 13.28 -16.03
CA ALA A 62 -1.61 13.17 -17.49
C ALA A 62 -2.75 13.97 -18.16
N GLY A 63 -3.58 14.68 -17.39
CA GLY A 63 -4.74 15.43 -17.89
C GLY A 63 -5.90 14.54 -18.35
N VAL A 64 -5.88 13.24 -17.99
CA VAL A 64 -6.91 12.27 -18.38
C VAL A 64 -7.94 12.20 -17.26
N ASN A 65 -9.22 12.27 -17.62
CA ASN A 65 -10.29 11.99 -16.67
C ASN A 65 -10.36 10.46 -16.44
N PRO A 66 -10.15 9.95 -15.21
CA PRO A 66 -10.17 8.51 -14.92
C PRO A 66 -11.45 7.80 -15.38
N LEU A 67 -12.60 8.50 -15.34
CA LEU A 67 -13.89 7.95 -15.78
C LEU A 67 -13.90 7.61 -17.28
N LYS A 68 -13.04 8.22 -18.09
CA LYS A 68 -12.91 7.89 -19.53
C LYS A 68 -12.20 6.56 -19.77
N LEU A 69 -11.41 6.09 -18.81
CA LEU A 69 -10.74 4.78 -18.88
C LEU A 69 -11.67 3.64 -18.46
N LYS A 70 -12.77 3.95 -17.77
CA LYS A 70 -13.78 2.95 -17.39
C LYS A 70 -14.33 2.27 -18.65
N SER A 71 -14.36 0.94 -18.64
CA SER A 71 -14.83 0.11 -19.76
C SER A 71 -14.00 0.23 -21.06
N SER A 72 -12.81 0.83 -21.00
CA SER A 72 -11.85 0.81 -22.10
C SER A 72 -11.00 -0.46 -22.08
N LYS A 73 -10.23 -0.71 -23.15
CA LYS A 73 -9.25 -1.80 -23.21
C LYS A 73 -7.91 -1.41 -22.54
N THR A 74 -7.98 -0.79 -21.38
CA THR A 74 -6.78 -0.38 -20.61
C THR A 74 -6.28 -1.56 -19.78
N GLY A 75 -5.01 -1.93 -19.95
CA GLY A 75 -4.34 -2.94 -19.13
C GLY A 75 -3.65 -2.32 -17.92
N VAL A 76 -3.55 -3.08 -16.82
CA VAL A 76 -2.82 -2.70 -15.60
C VAL A 76 -1.76 -3.75 -15.34
N PHE A 77 -0.51 -3.31 -15.18
CA PHE A 77 0.64 -4.17 -14.88
C PHE A 77 1.33 -3.63 -13.62
N ILE A 78 1.50 -4.47 -12.61
CA ILE A 78 2.08 -4.09 -11.31
C ILE A 78 3.29 -4.99 -11.05
N GLY A 79 4.45 -4.37 -10.87
CA GLY A 79 5.63 -5.06 -10.33
C GLY A 79 5.56 -5.06 -8.82
N PHE A 80 5.40 -6.23 -8.21
CA PHE A 80 5.33 -6.38 -6.76
C PHE A 80 6.17 -7.56 -6.30
N SER A 81 6.96 -7.35 -5.25
CA SER A 81 7.86 -8.34 -4.69
C SER A 81 7.70 -8.32 -3.17
N TYR A 82 6.90 -9.26 -2.67
CA TYR A 82 6.54 -9.50 -1.25
C TYR A 82 5.55 -8.52 -0.61
N SER A 83 4.53 -9.10 0.06
CA SER A 83 3.71 -8.42 1.06
C SER A 83 4.11 -8.92 2.45
N ASP A 84 4.73 -8.05 3.24
CA ASP A 84 5.00 -8.35 4.66
C ASP A 84 3.70 -8.43 5.48
N VAL A 85 2.65 -7.74 5.03
CA VAL A 85 1.33 -7.71 5.69
C VAL A 85 0.63 -9.06 5.56
N GLU A 86 0.67 -9.69 4.39
CA GLU A 86 0.16 -11.04 4.22
C GLU A 86 0.85 -12.01 5.20
N ASN A 87 2.18 -11.96 5.29
CA ASN A 87 2.95 -12.83 6.18
C ASN A 87 2.56 -12.65 7.66
N ILE A 88 2.32 -11.42 8.11
CA ILE A 88 1.88 -11.11 9.48
C ILE A 88 0.43 -11.58 9.70
N THR A 89 -0.46 -11.27 8.76
CA THR A 89 -1.89 -11.62 8.86
C THR A 89 -2.09 -13.13 8.91
N PHE A 90 -1.38 -13.88 8.06
CA PHE A 90 -1.42 -15.35 8.08
C PHE A 90 -0.91 -15.94 9.40
N ALA A 91 0.12 -15.34 10.01
CA ALA A 91 0.63 -15.76 11.32
C ALA A 91 -0.38 -15.48 12.47
N GLU A 92 -1.24 -14.47 12.32
CA GLU A 92 -2.21 -14.04 13.34
C GLU A 92 -3.61 -14.68 13.19
N THR A 93 -3.94 -15.26 12.01
CA THR A 93 -5.25 -15.87 11.76
C THR A 93 -5.49 -17.20 12.49
N THR A 94 -5.76 -17.11 13.80
CA THR A 94 -6.68 -18.03 14.49
C THR A 94 -8.09 -17.45 14.59
N GLU A 95 -8.29 -16.15 14.30
CA GLU A 95 -9.61 -15.51 14.32
C GLU A 95 -9.91 -14.67 13.07
N SER A 96 -11.17 -14.70 12.67
CA SER A 96 -11.70 -14.36 11.35
C SER A 96 -11.73 -12.86 11.06
N GLN A 97 -10.81 -12.35 10.23
CA GLN A 97 -11.10 -11.23 9.30
C GLN A 97 -10.42 -11.45 7.94
N LYS A 98 -11.23 -11.80 6.92
CA LYS A 98 -10.81 -12.10 5.55
C LYS A 98 -11.00 -10.87 4.64
N PHE A 99 -9.97 -10.03 4.53
CA PHE A 99 -9.79 -9.14 3.39
C PHE A 99 -8.32 -9.20 2.97
N VAL A 100 -7.93 -10.30 2.31
CA VAL A 100 -6.62 -10.43 1.68
C VAL A 100 -6.84 -10.27 0.18
N VAL A 101 -6.10 -9.36 -0.45
CA VAL A 101 -6.01 -9.31 -1.92
C VAL A 101 -5.07 -10.42 -2.33
N THR A 102 -5.63 -11.60 -2.62
CA THR A 102 -4.86 -12.68 -3.23
C THR A 102 -4.48 -12.25 -4.64
N GLY A 103 -3.17 -12.19 -4.91
CA GLY A 103 -2.62 -12.08 -6.27
C GLY A 103 -2.95 -13.27 -7.16
#